data_AF-A0A9X3WHH3-F1
#
_entry.id   AF-A0A9X3WHH3-F1
#
_cell.length_a   1.000
_cell.length_b   1.000
_cell.length_c   1.000
_cell.angle_alpha   90.00
_cell.angle_beta   90.00
_cell.angle_gamma   90.00
#
_symmetry.space_group_name_H-M   'P 1'
#
loop_
_entity.id
_entity.type
_entity.pdbx_description
1 polymer ?
#
loop_
_entity_poly.entity_id
_entity_poly.type
_entity_poly.pdbx_seq_one_letter_code
_entity_poly.pdbx_strand_id
1 'polypeptide(L)' 'MTSKTNIKRVECPVCSNRLLDKVQGAKGLVQSKCQRCKRVWEIDLDTNEFTLLSGKAIPRRYGASE' A
#
# COMPACT_ATOMS: atom_id res chain seq x y z
N MET A 1 -14.33 14.40 25.32
CA MET A 1 -14.47 14.75 23.88
C MET A 1 -13.82 13.65 23.07
N THR A 2 -14.60 12.68 22.57
CA THR A 2 -14.11 11.65 21.66
C THR A 2 -14.06 12.25 20.26
N SER A 3 -12.97 12.96 19.95
CA SER A 3 -12.69 13.43 18.60
C SER A 3 -12.67 12.22 17.67
N LYS A 4 -13.70 12.06 16.83
CA LYS A 4 -13.72 11.04 15.78
C LYS A 4 -12.57 11.35 14.82
N THR A 5 -11.42 10.74 15.06
CA THR A 5 -10.29 10.78 14.14
C THR A 5 -10.75 10.12 12.85
N ASN A 6 -10.94 10.90 11.79
CA ASN A 6 -11.30 10.37 10.48
C ASN A 6 -10.10 9.61 9.92
N ILE A 7 -10.08 8.30 10.14
CA ILE A 7 -9.06 7.40 9.62
C ILE A 7 -9.50 6.92 8.23
N LYS A 8 -8.68 7.21 7.20
CA LYS A 8 -8.85 6.69 5.84
C LYS A 8 -7.94 5.49 5.64
N ARG A 9 -8.51 4.38 5.16
CA ARG A 9 -7.73 3.20 4.77
C ARG A 9 -7.12 3.44 3.39
N VAL A 10 -5.84 3.16 3.26
CA VAL A 10 -5.11 3.21 1.99
C VAL A 10 -4.86 1.78 1.54
N GLU A 11 -5.38 1.43 0.37
CA GLU A 11 -5.35 0.08 -0.19
C GLU A 11 -4.37 0.00 -1.36
N CYS A 12 -3.82 -1.18 -1.57
CA CYS A 12 -2.92 -1.43 -2.69
C CYS A 12 -3.69 -1.37 -4.01
N PRO A 13 -3.28 -0.55 -4.99
CA PRO A 13 -4.04 -0.35 -6.23
C PRO A 13 -4.11 -1.61 -7.12
N VAL A 14 -3.30 -2.65 -6.84
CA VAL A 14 -3.24 -3.87 -7.65
C VAL A 14 -3.99 -5.06 -7.04
N CYS A 15 -4.10 -5.14 -5.71
CA CYS A 15 -4.67 -6.32 -5.06
C CYS A 15 -5.63 -6.00 -3.91
N SER A 16 -5.95 -4.71 -3.76
CA SER A 16 -6.84 -4.13 -2.74
C SER A 16 -6.46 -4.49 -1.30
N ASN A 17 -5.25 -5.02 -1.08
CA ASN A 17 -4.77 -5.31 0.26
C ASN A 17 -4.44 -4.01 0.98
N ARG A 18 -4.84 -3.90 2.24
CA ARG A 18 -4.48 -2.76 3.10
C ARG A 18 -2.96 -2.52 3.10
N LEU A 19 -2.56 -1.27 2.85
CA LEU A 19 -1.18 -0.83 2.94
C LEU A 19 -0.93 -0.13 4.28
N LEU A 20 -1.74 0.89 4.57
CA LEU A 20 -1.67 1.66 5.81
C LEU A 20 -3.00 2.36 6.06
N ASP A 21 -3.14 2.90 7.26
CA ASP A 21 -4.21 3.82 7.61
C ASP A 21 -3.62 5.21 7.75
N LYS A 22 -4.30 6.22 7.22
CA LYS A 22 -3.91 7.62 7.38
C LYS A 22 -4.96 8.40 8.15
N VAL A 23 -4.49 9.24 9.06
CA VAL A 23 -5.34 10.22 9.75
C VAL A 23 -5.64 11.36 8.77
N GLN A 24 -6.86 11.90 8.82
CA GLN A 24 -7.24 13.08 8.05
C GLN A 24 -6.28 14.24 8.31
N GLY A 25 -5.70 14.81 7.25
CA GLY A 25 -4.72 15.89 7.32
C GLY A 25 -3.25 15.42 7.33
N ALA A 26 -2.97 14.11 7.33
CA ALA A 26 -1.62 13.61 7.10
C ALA A 26 -1.12 13.99 5.69
N LYS A 27 0.12 14.49 5.61
CA LYS A 27 0.79 14.93 4.38
C LYS A 27 2.17 14.29 4.26
N GLY A 28 2.73 14.33 3.06
CA GLY A 28 4.08 13.86 2.76
C GLY A 28 4.10 12.52 2.02
N LEU A 29 5.29 12.18 1.54
CA LEU A 29 5.54 10.95 0.79
C LEU A 29 5.87 9.81 1.76
N VAL A 30 5.20 8.68 1.60
CA VAL A 30 5.47 7.46 2.37
C VAL A 30 5.72 6.30 1.42
N GLN A 31 6.78 5.55 1.68
CA GLN A 31 7.04 4.30 0.98
C GLN A 31 6.43 3.14 1.76
N SER A 32 5.53 2.38 1.12
CA SER A 32 4.86 1.24 1.74
C SER A 32 4.91 0.01 0.86
N LYS A 33 5.30 -1.11 1.48
CA LYS A 33 5.36 -2.42 0.84
C LYS A 33 4.04 -3.18 1.05
N CYS A 34 3.42 -3.60 -0.06
CA CYS A 34 2.27 -4.47 -0.02
C CYS A 34 2.65 -5.88 0.48
N GLN A 35 2.05 -6.33 1.56
CA GLN A 35 2.33 -7.66 2.11
C GLN A 35 1.79 -8.80 1.24
N ARG A 36 0.75 -8.55 0.42
CA ARG A 36 0.13 -9.55 -0.46
C ARG A 36 0.87 -9.72 -1.78
N CYS A 37 1.01 -8.63 -2.55
CA CYS A 37 1.64 -8.68 -3.87
C CYS A 37 3.13 -8.31 -3.88
N LYS A 38 3.70 -7.98 -2.72
CA LYS A 38 5.13 -7.67 -2.51
C LYS A 38 5.67 -6.45 -3.30
N ARG A 39 4.80 -5.68 -3.95
CA ARG A 39 5.12 -4.39 -4.58
C ARG A 39 5.37 -3.30 -3.54
N VAL A 40 6.28 -2.40 -3.85
CA VAL A 40 6.64 -1.22 -3.06
C VAL A 40 6.08 0.00 -3.78
N TRP A 41 5.28 0.78 -3.05
CA TRP A 41 4.63 1.98 -3.53
C TRP A 41 5.17 3.18 -2.78
N GLU A 42 5.44 4.26 -3.50
CA GLU A 42 5.46 5.60 -2.92
C GLU A 42 4.05 6.16 -2.97
N ILE A 43 3.59 6.69 -1.84
CA ILE A 43 2.24 7.19 -1.66
C ILE A 43 2.35 8.62 -1.20
N ASP A 44 1.77 9.54 -1.98
CA ASP A 44 1.58 10.91 -1.53
C ASP A 44 0.34 10.98 -0.63
N LEU A 45 0.53 11.29 0.65
CA LEU A 45 -0.58 11.35 1.60
C LEU A 45 -1.49 12.58 1.42
N ASP A 46 -1.04 13.61 0.71
CA ASP A 46 -1.84 14.80 0.38
C ASP A 46 -2.77 14.50 -0.81
N THR A 47 -2.23 13.96 -1.91
CA THR A 47 -2.98 13.69 -3.15
C THR A 47 -3.55 12.27 -3.26
N ASN A 48 -3.09 11.32 -2.44
CA ASN A 48 -3.33 9.87 -2.60
C ASN A 48 -2.81 9.29 -3.92
N GLU A 49 -1.81 9.91 -4.53
CA GLU A 49 -1.18 9.35 -5.73
C GLU A 49 -0.21 8.22 -5.37
N PHE A 50 -0.13 7.23 -6.26
CA PHE A 50 0.70 6.05 -6.09
C PHE A 50 1.74 5.97 -7.20
N THR A 51 3.01 5.96 -6.82
CA THR A 51 4.13 5.70 -7.74
C THR A 51 4.70 4.32 -7.45
N LEU A 52 4.77 3.46 -8.47
CA LEU A 52 5.39 2.15 -8.32
C LEU A 52 6.90 2.30 -8.23
N LEU A 53 7.49 2.00 -7.08
CA LEU A 53 8.94 2.01 -6.90
C LEU A 53 9.57 0.67 -7.24
N SER A 54 8.93 -0.43 -6.86
CA SER A 54 9.49 -1.77 -7.07
C SER A 54 8.47 -2.89 -6.99
N GLY A 55 8.81 -4.05 -7.55
CA GLY A 55 8.03 -5.29 -7.46
C GLY A 55 7.50 -5.77 -8.81
N LYS A 56 8.25 -6.66 -9.47
CA LYS A 56 7.64 -7.65 -10.35
C LYS A 56 6.88 -8.66 -9.48
N ALA A 57 5.77 -9.19 -10.00
CA ALA A 57 5.15 -10.35 -9.40
C ALA A 57 6.22 -11.44 -9.27
N ILE A 58 6.46 -11.95 -8.05
CA ILE A 58 7.25 -13.18 -7.90
C ILE A 58 6.37 -14.26 -8.55
N PRO A 59 6.75 -14.86 -9.70
CA PRO A 59 6.05 -16.05 -10.14
C PRO A 59 6.22 -17.05 -8.99
N ARG A 60 5.12 -17.43 -8.33
CA ARG A 60 5.14 -18.57 -7.41
C ARG A 60 5.70 -19.71 -8.25
N ARG A 61 6.85 -20.25 -7.87
CA ARG A 61 7.43 -21.42 -8.55
C ARG A 61 6.32 -22.46 -8.65
N TYR A 62 5.83 -22.69 -9.87
CA TYR A 62 5.00 -23.85 -10.19
C TYR A 62 5.83 -25.06 -9.75
N GLY A 63 5.21 -26.01 -9.05
CA GLY A 63 5.90 -27.08 -8.33
C GLY A 63 7.03 -27.71 -9.13
N ALA A 64 8.23 -27.73 -8.56
CA ALA A 64 9.21 -28.76 -8.89
C ALA A 64 8.72 -30.03 -8.19
N SER A 65 7.97 -30.84 -8.93
CA SER A 65 7.70 -32.23 -8.61
C SER A 65 8.22 -33.00 -9.83
N GLU A 66 9.46 -33.48 -9.71
CA GLU A 66 9.97 -34.59 -10.53
C GLU A 66 9.57 -35.91 -9.87
#